data_AF-A0A6A7GCU2-F1
#
_entry.id   AF-A0A6A7GCU2-F1
#
_cell.length_a   1.000
_cell.length_b   1.000
_cell.length_c   1.000
_cell.angle_alpha   90.00
_cell.angle_beta   90.00
_cell.angle_gamma   90.00
#
_symmetry.space_group_name_H-M   'P 1'
#
loop_
_entity.id
_entity.type
_entity.pdbx_description
1 polymer ?
#
loop_
_entity_poly.entity_id
_entity_poly.type
_entity_poly.pdbx_seq_one_letter_code
_entity_poly.pdbx_strand_id
1 'polypeptide(L)'
;MAVSDPPPLSSYSSDIISMVNKMRDIGASRLFDLPTIVFCGKQSAGKSSLIEAMSGIHLPRASGTCTRTPTELRLTKTDEGTKWVCRIKLRFEEEKSSTQGVYEKKFGGPIYSREDVAKAVSDAQTEILRGSETESDQGVLKFSRNVICVAIQGPDVGNLALIDLPGLIETTEKEEDTKFIKLVRNLVYDYIRKENSIIAMAISCKDDMENQAIKTLARRVDPHGLRTIGILTKP
;
A
#
# COMPACT_ATOMS: atom_id res chain seq x y z
N MET A 1 13.63 35.59 -31.01
CA MET A 1 13.22 35.07 -29.68
C MET A 1 13.26 33.57 -29.77
N ALA A 2 14.25 32.92 -29.15
CA ALA A 2 14.29 31.47 -29.09
C ALA A 2 13.17 31.00 -28.14
N VAL A 3 12.24 30.21 -28.66
CA VAL A 3 11.27 29.49 -27.83
C VAL A 3 12.08 28.46 -27.06
N SER A 4 12.16 28.62 -25.73
CA SER A 4 12.83 27.65 -24.87
C SER A 4 12.13 26.30 -25.01
N ASP A 5 12.90 25.24 -25.29
CA ASP A 5 12.37 23.89 -25.32
C ASP A 5 11.63 23.58 -24.00
N PRO A 6 10.49 22.88 -24.06
CA PRO A 6 9.80 22.47 -22.86
C PRO A 6 10.74 21.59 -22.01
N PRO A 7 10.78 21.78 -20.69
CA PRO A 7 11.56 20.93 -19.79
C PRO A 7 11.29 19.45 -20.06
N PRO A 8 12.31 18.59 -19.92
CA PRO A 8 12.16 17.16 -20.14
C PRO A 8 11.03 16.61 -19.26
N LEU A 9 10.21 15.70 -19.82
CA LEU A 9 9.08 15.04 -19.13
C LEU A 9 9.40 14.54 -17.71
N SER A 10 10.67 14.23 -17.42
CA SER A 10 11.16 13.83 -16.11
C SER A 10 11.03 14.91 -15.03
N SER A 11 11.26 16.20 -15.34
CA SER A 11 11.19 17.28 -14.35
C SER A 11 9.75 17.66 -14.01
N TYR A 12 8.87 17.72 -15.02
CA TYR A 12 7.44 17.93 -14.80
C TYR A 12 6.80 16.80 -13.99
N SER A 13 7.21 15.56 -14.25
CA SER A 13 6.71 14.39 -13.51
C SER A 13 7.15 14.43 -12.05
N SER A 14 8.39 14.84 -11.74
CA SER A 14 8.85 14.95 -10.35
C SER A 14 8.11 16.03 -9.56
N ASP A 15 7.83 17.17 -10.18
CA ASP A 15 7.15 18.30 -9.52
C ASP A 15 5.69 17.96 -9.20
N ILE A 16 4.98 17.33 -10.14
CA ILE A 16 3.61 16.85 -9.93
C ILE A 16 3.57 15.84 -8.78
N ILE A 17 4.48 14.86 -8.76
CA ILE A 17 4.44 13.83 -7.71
C ILE A 17 4.83 14.40 -6.35
N SER A 18 5.80 15.33 -6.30
CA SER A 18 6.14 16.06 -5.07
C SER A 18 4.93 16.83 -4.53
N MET A 19 4.18 17.52 -5.40
CA MET A 19 2.95 18.21 -5.03
C MET A 19 1.88 17.24 -4.51
N VAL A 20 1.67 16.11 -5.19
CA VAL A 20 0.73 15.06 -4.76
C VAL A 20 1.14 14.51 -3.38
N ASN A 21 2.42 14.29 -3.12
CA ASN A 21 2.91 13.84 -1.81
C ASN A 21 2.68 14.90 -0.72
N LYS A 22 2.96 16.18 -1.00
CA LYS A 22 2.66 17.28 -0.07
C LYS A 22 1.17 17.39 0.25
N MET A 23 0.31 17.30 -0.76
CA MET A 23 -1.15 17.26 -0.60
C MET A 23 -1.58 16.09 0.29
N ARG A 24 -0.96 14.93 0.10
CA ARG A 24 -1.23 13.75 0.91
C ARG A 24 -0.81 13.93 2.38
N ASP A 25 0.32 14.59 2.62
CA ASP A 25 0.83 14.82 3.97
C ASP A 25 0.00 15.83 4.76
N ILE A 26 -0.66 16.79 4.10
CA ILE A 26 -1.64 17.71 4.72
C ILE A 26 -3.04 17.09 4.83
N GLY A 27 -3.21 15.81 4.49
CA GLY A 27 -4.48 15.09 4.61
C GLY A 27 -5.45 15.33 3.46
N ALA A 28 -5.01 15.92 2.34
CA ALA A 28 -5.87 16.12 1.17
C ALA A 28 -6.36 14.81 0.56
N SER A 29 -5.73 13.67 0.86
CA SER A 29 -6.24 12.33 0.51
C SER A 29 -7.59 11.99 1.16
N ARG A 30 -8.06 12.81 2.12
CA ARG A 30 -9.42 12.72 2.69
C ARG A 30 -10.46 13.45 1.85
N LEU A 31 -10.03 14.38 0.99
CA LEU A 31 -10.88 15.23 0.16
C LEU A 31 -10.78 14.86 -1.33
N PHE A 32 -9.65 14.30 -1.75
CA PHE A 32 -9.36 13.97 -3.15
C PHE A 32 -8.72 12.57 -3.27
N ASP A 33 -9.15 11.81 -4.27
CA ASP A 33 -8.48 10.57 -4.66
C ASP A 33 -7.18 10.90 -5.41
N LEU A 34 -6.09 10.97 -4.67
CA LEU A 34 -4.77 11.23 -5.25
C LEU A 34 -4.24 9.99 -6.01
N PRO A 35 -3.46 10.18 -7.10
CA PRO A 35 -2.87 9.07 -7.82
C PRO A 35 -2.04 8.15 -6.93
N THR A 36 -2.33 6.85 -6.98
CA THR A 36 -1.63 5.79 -6.23
C THR A 36 -1.49 4.53 -7.08
N ILE A 37 -0.42 3.75 -6.85
CA ILE A 37 -0.24 2.43 -7.46
C ILE A 37 -0.65 1.40 -6.41
N VAL A 38 -1.68 0.60 -6.70
CA VAL A 38 -2.24 -0.39 -5.80
C VAL A 38 -1.81 -1.78 -6.24
N PHE A 39 -0.95 -2.42 -5.44
CA PHE A 39 -0.53 -3.79 -5.66
C PHE A 39 -1.57 -4.77 -5.14
N CYS A 40 -2.06 -5.64 -6.02
CA CYS A 40 -3.10 -6.61 -5.71
C CYS A 40 -2.85 -7.92 -6.45
N GLY A 41 -3.44 -9.01 -5.94
CA GLY A 41 -3.19 -10.36 -6.44
C GLY A 41 -3.36 -11.42 -5.37
N LYS A 42 -3.18 -12.69 -5.75
CA LYS A 42 -3.26 -13.82 -4.82
C LYS A 42 -2.26 -13.67 -3.67
N GLN A 43 -2.54 -14.35 -2.55
CA GLN A 43 -1.54 -14.52 -1.50
C GLN A 43 -0.23 -15.07 -2.10
N SER A 44 0.89 -14.51 -1.64
CA SER A 44 2.23 -14.91 -2.08
C SER A 44 2.54 -14.68 -3.57
N ALA A 45 1.74 -13.94 -4.34
CA ALA A 45 1.99 -13.62 -5.75
C ALA A 45 3.18 -12.64 -6.01
N GLY A 46 4.00 -12.32 -4.99
CA GLY A 46 5.18 -11.46 -5.16
C GLY A 46 4.93 -9.94 -5.04
N LYS A 47 3.75 -9.52 -4.59
CA LYS A 47 3.39 -8.09 -4.37
C LYS A 47 4.42 -7.32 -3.55
N SER A 48 4.71 -7.80 -2.33
CA SER A 48 5.66 -7.12 -1.44
C SER A 48 7.07 -7.10 -2.02
N SER A 49 7.49 -8.14 -2.76
CA SER A 49 8.79 -8.15 -3.45
C SER A 49 8.90 -7.10 -4.56
N LEU A 50 7.81 -6.82 -5.28
CA LEU A 50 7.77 -5.72 -6.25
C LEU A 50 7.93 -4.37 -5.55
N ILE A 51 7.26 -4.19 -4.41
CA ILE A 51 7.36 -2.96 -3.62
C ILE A 51 8.77 -2.78 -3.03
N GLU A 52 9.38 -3.85 -2.53
CA GLU A 52 10.78 -3.84 -2.06
C GLU A 52 11.73 -3.39 -3.18
N ALA A 53 11.58 -3.95 -4.40
CA ALA A 53 12.39 -3.57 -5.56
C ALA A 53 12.21 -2.09 -5.95
N MET A 54 11.00 -1.54 -5.84
CA MET A 54 10.74 -0.14 -6.17
C MET A 54 11.17 0.86 -5.09
N SER A 55 11.24 0.41 -3.84
CA SER A 55 11.51 1.28 -2.69
C SER A 55 12.92 1.16 -2.12
N GLY A 56 13.62 0.09 -2.45
CA GLY A 56 14.96 -0.21 -1.93
C GLY A 56 14.95 -0.48 -0.43
N ILE A 57 13.83 -0.89 0.16
CA ILE A 57 13.73 -1.37 1.54
C ILE A 57 13.24 -2.81 1.56
N HIS A 58 13.47 -3.49 2.68
CA HIS A 58 12.84 -4.77 2.96
C HIS A 58 11.51 -4.57 3.69
N LEU A 59 10.49 -5.30 3.28
CA LEU A 59 9.24 -5.43 4.01
C LEU A 59 9.28 -6.71 4.85
N PRO A 60 8.44 -6.84 5.89
CA PRO A 60 8.39 -8.07 6.67
C PRO A 60 8.24 -9.29 5.75
N ARG A 61 8.90 -10.39 6.12
CA ARG A 61 8.76 -11.72 5.49
C ARG A 61 8.47 -12.74 6.58
N ALA A 62 7.37 -13.47 6.46
CA ALA A 62 6.98 -14.51 7.42
C ALA A 62 6.42 -15.74 6.67
N SER A 63 6.49 -16.92 7.30
CA SER A 63 5.75 -18.09 6.86
C SER A 63 4.25 -17.86 7.08
N GLY A 64 3.47 -17.79 6.00
CA GLY A 64 2.04 -17.49 6.02
C GLY A 64 1.69 -16.13 5.39
N THR A 65 0.56 -15.53 5.77
CA THR A 65 0.12 -14.25 5.20
C THR A 65 0.94 -13.11 5.77
N CYS A 66 1.90 -12.62 4.98
CA CYS A 66 2.81 -11.59 5.45
C CYS A 66 2.15 -10.21 5.61
N THR A 67 1.36 -9.82 4.62
CA THR A 67 0.61 -8.55 4.61
C THR A 67 -0.80 -8.79 5.15
N ARG A 68 -1.05 -8.44 6.41
CA ARG A 68 -2.36 -8.59 7.09
C ARG A 68 -3.10 -7.26 7.25
N THR A 69 -2.41 -6.16 7.01
CA THR A 69 -2.93 -4.79 7.03
C THR A 69 -2.46 -4.07 5.76
N PRO A 70 -3.26 -3.18 5.15
CA PRO A 70 -2.76 -2.32 4.09
C PRO A 70 -1.49 -1.58 4.51
N THR A 71 -0.50 -1.55 3.63
CA THR A 71 0.73 -0.78 3.83
C THR A 71 0.83 0.27 2.74
N GLU A 72 0.78 1.54 3.13
CA GLU A 72 0.98 2.66 2.24
C GLU A 72 2.43 3.12 2.33
N LEU A 73 3.15 3.00 1.22
CA LEU A 73 4.54 3.43 1.09
C LEU A 73 4.60 4.74 0.30
N ARG A 74 5.12 5.79 0.92
CA ARG A 74 5.31 7.12 0.33
C ARG A 74 6.79 7.38 0.17
N LEU A 75 7.24 7.49 -1.07
CA LEU A 75 8.61 7.78 -1.41
C LEU A 75 8.70 9.23 -1.87
N THR A 76 9.59 10.01 -1.25
CA THR A 76 9.88 11.39 -1.63
C THR A 76 11.37 11.52 -1.89
N LYS A 77 11.72 11.80 -3.14
CA LYS A 77 13.10 12.08 -3.53
C LYS A 77 13.54 13.40 -2.91
N THR A 78 14.74 13.43 -2.36
CA THR A 78 15.39 14.64 -1.83
C THR A 78 16.66 14.95 -2.61
N ASP A 79 17.22 16.13 -2.40
CA ASP A 79 18.48 16.53 -3.02
C ASP A 79 19.65 15.66 -2.54
N GLU A 80 20.68 15.55 -3.38
CA GLU A 80 21.93 14.85 -3.04
C GLU A 80 22.55 15.40 -1.75
N GLY A 81 23.10 14.52 -0.92
CA GLY A 81 23.64 14.87 0.40
C GLY A 81 22.61 14.94 1.54
N THR A 82 21.30 14.89 1.23
CA THR A 82 20.26 14.76 2.26
C THR A 82 20.31 13.36 2.88
N LYS A 83 20.22 13.28 4.21
CA LYS A 83 20.17 11.98 4.91
C LYS A 83 18.86 11.26 4.62
N TRP A 84 18.97 9.98 4.29
CA TRP A 84 17.82 9.10 4.19
C TRP A 84 17.11 8.98 5.54
N VAL A 85 15.77 9.01 5.55
CA VAL A 85 14.95 8.85 6.75
C VAL A 85 13.63 8.17 6.42
N CYS A 86 13.23 7.23 7.27
CA CYS A 86 11.92 6.60 7.26
C CYS A 86 11.13 6.98 8.52
N ARG A 87 9.82 7.21 8.37
CA ARG A 87 8.88 7.48 9.47
C ARG A 87 7.64 6.63 9.30
N ILE A 88 7.16 6.05 10.39
CA ILE A 88 5.96 5.22 10.41
C ILE A 88 4.83 5.94 11.13
N LYS A 89 3.64 5.89 10.55
CA LYS A 89 2.38 6.27 11.19
C LYS A 89 1.37 5.14 11.04
N LEU A 90 0.45 5.03 11.97
CA LEU A 90 -0.70 4.15 11.89
C LEU A 90 -1.93 5.01 11.60
N ARG A 91 -2.68 4.66 10.56
CA ARG A 91 -3.94 5.32 10.23
C ARG A 91 -5.10 4.43 10.61
N PHE A 92 -6.04 5.01 11.34
CA PHE A 92 -7.25 4.34 11.80
C PHE A 92 -8.48 5.00 11.17
N GLU A 93 -9.49 4.19 10.87
CA GLU A 93 -10.83 4.64 10.49
C GLU A 93 -11.71 4.59 11.75
N GLU A 94 -12.21 5.72 12.23
CA GLU A 94 -13.19 5.75 13.33
C GLU A 94 -14.60 5.54 12.78
N GLU A 95 -15.29 4.51 13.27
CA GLU A 95 -16.71 4.28 12.99
C GLU A 95 -17.65 5.07 13.92
N LYS A 96 -17.12 5.78 14.93
CA LYS A 96 -17.89 6.35 16.04
C LYS A 96 -18.15 7.85 15.88
N SER A 97 -18.95 8.28 14.89
CA SER A 97 -19.75 9.53 14.87
C SER A 97 -20.19 9.84 13.43
N SER A 98 -21.25 10.63 13.26
CA SER A 98 -21.81 11.16 12.01
C SER A 98 -20.83 11.88 11.06
N THR A 99 -19.55 11.96 11.41
CA THR A 99 -18.43 12.34 10.55
C THR A 99 -17.41 11.20 10.55
N GLN A 100 -17.28 10.50 9.43
CA GLN A 100 -16.30 9.44 9.22
C GLN A 100 -14.89 10.02 9.37
N GLY A 101 -14.28 9.81 10.54
CA GLY A 101 -13.00 10.40 10.91
C GLY A 101 -11.85 9.47 10.57
N VAL A 102 -10.91 9.92 9.74
CA VAL A 102 -9.61 9.25 9.58
C VAL A 102 -8.63 9.98 10.48
N TYR A 103 -7.87 9.28 11.32
CA TYR A 103 -6.76 9.88 12.07
C TYR A 103 -5.46 9.10 11.90
N GLU A 104 -4.33 9.81 12.01
CA GLU A 104 -2.99 9.22 11.93
C GLU A 104 -2.25 9.42 13.26
N LYS A 105 -1.73 8.32 13.81
CA LYS A 105 -0.89 8.29 15.03
C LYS A 105 0.55 7.99 14.64
N LYS A 106 1.52 8.79 15.11
CA LYS A 106 2.95 8.47 14.94
C LYS A 106 3.28 7.16 15.65
N PHE A 107 4.12 6.33 15.03
CA PHE A 107 4.56 5.06 15.61
C PHE A 107 6.09 4.99 15.59
N GLY A 108 6.68 4.89 16.78
CA GLY A 108 8.13 4.91 16.95
C GLY A 108 8.77 6.27 16.63
N GLY A 109 10.10 6.25 16.55
CA GLY A 109 10.93 7.39 16.14
C GLY A 109 11.32 7.34 14.66
N PRO A 110 12.04 8.36 14.15
CA PRO A 110 12.62 8.30 12.81
C PRO A 110 13.65 7.16 12.72
N ILE A 111 13.62 6.46 11.58
CA ILE A 111 14.51 5.35 11.25
C ILE A 111 15.52 5.85 10.21
N TYR A 112 16.80 5.61 10.43
CA TYR A 112 17.89 6.07 9.53
C TYR A 112 18.60 4.93 8.79
N SER A 113 18.23 3.68 9.10
CA SER A 113 18.80 2.46 8.54
C SER A 113 17.69 1.70 7.78
N ARG A 114 18.00 1.21 6.57
CA ARG A 114 16.99 0.52 5.72
C ARG A 114 16.64 -0.85 6.30
N GLU A 115 17.59 -1.46 6.98
CA GLU A 115 17.52 -2.79 7.58
C GLU A 115 16.52 -2.82 8.76
N ASP A 116 16.36 -1.70 9.46
CA ASP A 116 15.46 -1.58 10.60
C ASP A 116 13.98 -1.41 10.19
N VAL A 117 13.71 -1.07 8.92
CA VAL A 117 12.35 -0.79 8.44
C VAL A 117 11.48 -2.02 8.51
N ALA A 118 11.97 -3.18 8.09
CA ALA A 118 11.19 -4.42 8.09
C ALA A 118 10.70 -4.77 9.49
N LYS A 119 11.57 -4.63 10.51
CA LYS A 119 11.20 -4.85 11.90
C LYS A 119 10.15 -3.84 12.36
N ALA A 120 10.37 -2.55 12.09
CA ALA A 120 9.45 -1.50 12.53
C ALA A 120 8.05 -1.62 11.88
N VAL A 121 7.98 -2.07 10.62
CA VAL A 121 6.69 -2.37 9.95
C VAL A 121 6.02 -3.60 10.57
N SER A 122 6.79 -4.62 10.96
CA SER A 122 6.26 -5.79 11.68
C SER A 122 5.69 -5.42 13.06
N ASP A 123 6.38 -4.56 13.79
CA ASP A 123 5.95 -4.05 15.09
C ASP A 123 4.67 -3.19 14.94
N ALA A 124 4.62 -2.34 13.92
CA ALA A 124 3.44 -1.55 13.55
C ALA A 124 2.23 -2.43 13.20
N GLN A 125 2.44 -3.49 12.42
CA GLN A 125 1.39 -4.46 12.11
C GLN A 125 0.88 -5.14 13.38
N THR A 126 1.77 -5.52 14.28
CA THR A 126 1.40 -6.14 15.55
C THR A 126 0.55 -5.19 16.40
N GLU A 127 0.91 -3.90 16.45
CA GLU A 127 0.15 -2.87 17.16
C GLU A 127 -1.27 -2.73 16.59
N ILE A 128 -1.43 -2.65 15.26
CA ILE A 128 -2.75 -2.58 14.62
C ILE A 128 -3.60 -3.82 14.95
N LEU A 129 -2.99 -5.02 14.88
CA LEU A 129 -3.72 -6.28 15.05
C LEU A 129 -4.06 -6.60 16.51
N ARG A 130 -3.44 -5.92 17.48
CA ARG A 130 -3.84 -5.99 18.90
C ARG A 130 -5.19 -5.31 19.17
N GLY A 131 -5.71 -4.53 18.23
CA GLY A 131 -6.99 -3.85 18.34
C GLY A 131 -6.91 -2.49 19.06
N SER A 132 -7.97 -1.69 18.93
CA SER A 132 -8.18 -0.52 19.79
C SER A 132 -8.76 -0.98 21.13
N GLU A 133 -8.44 -0.30 22.24
CA GLU A 133 -8.95 -0.60 23.59
C GLU A 133 -10.50 -0.65 23.70
N THR A 134 -11.22 -0.26 22.63
CA THR A 134 -12.68 -0.18 22.61
C THR A 134 -13.40 -1.38 21.99
N GLU A 135 -12.67 -2.39 21.49
CA GLU A 135 -13.23 -3.68 21.09
C GLU A 135 -12.84 -4.75 22.12
N SER A 136 -13.59 -4.81 23.21
CA SER A 136 -13.57 -5.93 24.16
C SER A 136 -14.07 -7.21 23.47
N ASP A 137 -13.19 -8.15 23.16
CA ASP A 137 -13.14 -9.51 23.76
C ASP A 137 -12.24 -10.45 22.93
N GLN A 138 -11.21 -11.00 23.57
CA GLN A 138 -10.51 -12.27 23.26
C GLN A 138 -10.00 -12.58 21.83
N GLY A 139 -9.20 -11.70 21.20
CA GLY A 139 -8.35 -12.20 20.09
C GLY A 139 -7.47 -11.18 19.40
N VAL A 140 -6.28 -11.63 18.97
CA VAL A 140 -5.46 -10.90 17.99
C VAL A 140 -6.19 -10.94 16.64
N LEU A 141 -6.43 -9.78 16.03
CA LEU A 141 -7.05 -9.70 14.71
C LEU A 141 -6.18 -10.42 13.65
N LYS A 142 -6.79 -11.17 12.73
CA LYS A 142 -6.06 -11.77 11.60
C LYS A 142 -5.81 -10.78 10.46
N PHE A 143 -6.72 -9.82 10.27
CA PHE A 143 -6.64 -8.76 9.26
C PHE A 143 -7.25 -7.47 9.81
N SER A 144 -6.79 -6.31 9.34
CA SER A 144 -7.37 -5.02 9.68
C SER A 144 -7.46 -4.10 8.46
N ARG A 145 -8.44 -3.18 8.47
CA ARG A 145 -8.57 -2.08 7.50
C ARG A 145 -7.62 -0.92 7.81
N ASN A 146 -7.15 -0.83 9.05
CA ASN A 146 -6.19 0.19 9.49
C ASN A 146 -4.88 0.06 8.70
N VAL A 147 -4.26 1.20 8.39
CA VAL A 147 -3.17 1.30 7.42
C VAL A 147 -1.86 1.62 8.10
N ILE A 148 -0.81 0.88 7.76
CA ILE A 148 0.57 1.25 8.11
C ILE A 148 1.07 2.23 7.05
N CYS A 149 1.35 3.46 7.44
CA CYS A 149 1.88 4.49 6.56
C CYS A 149 3.39 4.58 6.76
N VAL A 150 4.16 4.19 5.75
CA VAL A 150 5.62 4.24 5.72
C VAL A 150 6.04 5.38 4.81
N ALA A 151 6.62 6.43 5.38
CA ALA A 151 7.10 7.59 4.63
C ALA A 151 8.63 7.58 4.59
N ILE A 152 9.20 7.48 3.39
CA ILE A 152 10.63 7.45 3.13
C ILE A 152 11.04 8.70 2.37
N GLN A 153 12.09 9.36 2.85
CA GLN A 153 12.73 10.49 2.20
C GLN A 153 14.19 10.15 1.96
N GLY A 154 14.71 10.39 0.77
CA GLY A 154 16.13 10.19 0.47
C GLY A 154 16.50 10.50 -0.97
N PRO A 155 17.80 10.63 -1.29
CA PRO A 155 18.26 10.93 -2.64
C PRO A 155 18.08 9.76 -3.61
N ASP A 156 18.14 8.53 -3.09
CA ASP A 156 18.11 7.29 -3.89
C ASP A 156 16.72 6.65 -3.98
N VAL A 157 15.64 7.40 -3.72
CA VAL A 157 14.26 6.93 -3.88
C VAL A 157 13.52 7.71 -4.96
N GLY A 158 12.52 7.08 -5.57
CA GLY A 158 11.62 7.77 -6.48
C GLY A 158 10.63 8.70 -5.76
N ASN A 159 9.91 9.50 -6.53
CA ASN A 159 8.71 10.18 -6.04
C ASN A 159 7.51 9.30 -6.40
N LEU A 160 6.98 8.50 -5.46
CA LEU A 160 5.91 7.53 -5.73
C LEU A 160 5.08 7.25 -4.47
N ALA A 161 3.82 6.83 -4.66
CA ALA A 161 2.97 6.31 -3.60
C ALA A 161 2.43 4.93 -3.99
N LEU A 162 2.82 3.92 -3.21
CA LEU A 162 2.51 2.51 -3.45
C LEU A 162 1.64 2.00 -2.31
N ILE A 163 0.65 1.17 -2.63
CA ILE A 163 -0.17 0.47 -1.63
C ILE A 163 0.09 -1.02 -1.77
N ASP A 164 0.59 -1.67 -0.71
CA ASP A 164 0.56 -3.12 -0.56
C ASP A 164 -0.75 -3.52 0.13
N LEU A 165 -1.48 -4.46 -0.47
CA LEU A 165 -2.70 -5.00 0.11
C LEU A 165 -2.51 -6.46 0.51
N PRO A 166 -3.26 -6.93 1.52
CA PRO A 166 -3.39 -8.36 1.78
C PRO A 166 -3.72 -9.13 0.50
N GLY A 167 -3.05 -10.26 0.31
CA GLY A 167 -3.32 -11.10 -0.85
C GLY A 167 -4.70 -11.73 -0.78
N LEU A 168 -5.38 -11.84 -1.93
CA LEU A 168 -6.69 -12.49 -1.98
C LEU A 168 -6.59 -13.94 -1.50
N ILE A 169 -7.56 -14.31 -0.66
CA ILE A 169 -7.74 -15.64 -0.07
C ILE A 169 -8.95 -16.27 -0.75
N GLU A 170 -8.82 -17.52 -1.21
CA GLU A 170 -9.90 -18.23 -1.92
C GLU A 170 -10.55 -19.28 -1.03
N THR A 171 -9.78 -19.92 -0.15
CA THR A 171 -10.24 -20.96 0.77
C THR A 171 -9.60 -20.78 2.13
N THR A 172 -10.25 -21.29 3.18
CA THR A 172 -9.74 -21.31 4.54
C THR A 172 -9.96 -22.69 5.14
N GLU A 173 -9.02 -23.18 5.95
CA GLU A 173 -9.13 -24.49 6.61
C GLU A 173 -10.18 -24.48 7.72
N LYS A 174 -10.36 -23.32 8.38
CA LYS A 174 -11.33 -23.14 9.46
C LYS A 174 -12.56 -22.41 8.93
N GLU A 175 -13.74 -22.91 9.27
CA GLU A 175 -15.01 -22.31 8.87
C GLU A 175 -15.18 -20.88 9.42
N GLU A 176 -14.71 -20.65 10.65
CA GLU A 176 -14.67 -19.33 11.31
C GLU A 176 -13.87 -18.26 10.52
N ASP A 177 -12.94 -18.68 9.65
CA ASP A 177 -12.09 -17.79 8.88
C ASP A 177 -12.71 -17.36 7.54
N THR A 178 -13.84 -17.95 7.15
CA THR A 178 -14.55 -17.62 5.90
C THR A 178 -14.92 -16.13 5.83
N LYS A 179 -15.13 -15.49 6.99
CA LYS A 179 -15.36 -14.04 7.08
C LYS A 179 -14.19 -13.20 6.55
N PHE A 180 -12.95 -13.68 6.68
CA PHE A 180 -11.76 -12.97 6.21
C PHE A 180 -11.63 -12.97 4.69
N ILE A 181 -12.14 -13.98 3.99
CA ILE A 181 -12.22 -14.00 2.53
C ILE A 181 -13.00 -12.78 2.04
N LYS A 182 -14.19 -12.54 2.61
CA LYS A 182 -15.03 -11.38 2.28
C LYS A 182 -14.35 -10.07 2.70
N LEU A 183 -13.77 -10.01 3.89
CA LEU A 183 -13.08 -8.81 4.38
C LEU A 183 -11.94 -8.39 3.44
N VAL A 184 -11.03 -9.30 3.10
CA VAL A 184 -9.87 -9.02 2.23
C VAL A 184 -10.34 -8.67 0.82
N ARG A 185 -11.34 -9.38 0.28
CA ARG A 185 -11.92 -9.07 -1.04
C ARG A 185 -12.50 -7.65 -1.08
N ASN A 186 -13.28 -7.27 -0.06
CA ASN A 186 -13.88 -5.94 0.03
C ASN A 186 -12.81 -4.86 0.22
N LEU A 187 -11.81 -5.11 1.06
CA LEU A 187 -10.67 -4.22 1.25
C LEU A 187 -9.95 -3.97 -0.08
N VAL A 188 -9.63 -5.01 -0.85
CA VAL A 188 -9.00 -4.85 -2.17
C VAL A 188 -9.91 -4.04 -3.10
N TYR A 189 -11.20 -4.37 -3.16
CA TYR A 189 -12.18 -3.66 -3.97
C TYR A 189 -12.24 -2.16 -3.63
N ASP A 190 -12.24 -1.81 -2.34
CA ASP A 190 -12.32 -0.43 -1.87
C ASP A 190 -11.14 0.44 -2.33
N TYR A 191 -9.97 -0.16 -2.52
CA TYR A 191 -8.78 0.52 -3.04
C TYR A 191 -8.78 0.61 -4.56
N ILE A 192 -9.06 -0.49 -5.28
CA ILE A 192 -8.97 -0.52 -6.75
C ILE A 192 -10.14 0.19 -7.46
N ARG A 193 -11.27 0.39 -6.77
CA ARG A 193 -12.43 1.09 -7.34
C ARG A 193 -12.21 2.59 -7.50
N LYS A 194 -11.20 3.16 -6.84
CA LYS A 194 -10.86 4.58 -6.94
C LYS A 194 -10.35 4.88 -8.34
N GLU A 195 -10.94 5.85 -9.02
CA GLU A 195 -10.66 6.14 -10.44
C GLU A 195 -9.20 6.53 -10.67
N ASN A 196 -8.60 7.26 -9.74
CA ASN A 196 -7.20 7.70 -9.81
C ASN A 196 -6.18 6.64 -9.34
N SER A 197 -6.60 5.40 -9.09
CA SER A 197 -5.68 4.30 -8.72
C SER A 197 -5.22 3.51 -9.95
N ILE A 198 -3.91 3.32 -10.09
CA ILE A 198 -3.33 2.37 -11.02
C ILE A 198 -3.34 0.99 -10.36
N ILE A 199 -3.96 0.00 -11.00
CA ILE A 199 -4.07 -1.37 -10.51
C ILE A 199 -2.85 -2.16 -11.00
N ALA A 200 -1.92 -2.45 -10.09
CA ALA A 200 -0.77 -3.32 -10.36
C ALA A 200 -1.09 -4.75 -9.92
N MET A 201 -1.50 -5.59 -10.88
CA MET A 201 -1.85 -6.99 -10.64
C MET A 201 -0.60 -7.87 -10.66
N ALA A 202 -0.16 -8.35 -9.50
CA ALA A 202 0.92 -9.32 -9.42
C ALA A 202 0.38 -10.73 -9.68
N ILE A 203 0.94 -11.41 -10.69
CA ILE A 203 0.53 -12.74 -11.16
C ILE A 203 1.78 -13.62 -11.17
N SER A 204 1.76 -14.70 -10.40
CA SER A 204 2.85 -15.69 -10.38
C SER A 204 2.82 -16.51 -11.67
N CYS A 205 3.95 -16.65 -12.37
CA CYS A 205 4.06 -17.49 -13.57
C CYS A 205 3.77 -18.97 -13.31
N LYS A 206 3.82 -19.39 -12.04
CA LYS A 206 3.48 -20.75 -11.60
C LYS A 206 1.98 -20.99 -11.46
N ASP A 207 1.18 -19.94 -11.40
CA ASP A 207 -0.28 -20.04 -11.25
C ASP A 207 -0.97 -19.88 -12.61
N ASP A 208 -2.15 -20.48 -12.76
CA ASP A 208 -3.02 -20.24 -13.91
C ASP A 208 -3.52 -18.78 -13.89
N MET A 209 -3.25 -18.06 -14.98
CA MET A 209 -3.62 -16.67 -15.17
C MET A 209 -5.13 -16.48 -15.46
N GLU A 210 -5.82 -17.52 -15.92
CA GLU A 210 -7.26 -17.44 -16.23
C GLU A 210 -8.13 -17.47 -14.98
N ASN A 211 -7.70 -18.18 -13.94
CA ASN A 211 -8.47 -18.41 -12.71
C ASN A 211 -8.14 -17.44 -11.56
N GLN A 212 -7.59 -16.26 -11.85
CA GLN A 212 -7.22 -15.30 -10.81
C GLN A 212 -8.41 -14.42 -10.37
N ALA A 213 -8.83 -14.54 -9.11
CA ALA A 213 -9.89 -13.71 -8.53
C ALA A 213 -9.65 -12.19 -8.71
N ILE A 214 -8.38 -11.75 -8.74
CA ILE A 214 -8.04 -10.34 -8.93
C ILE A 214 -8.39 -9.84 -10.34
N LYS A 215 -8.28 -10.67 -11.37
CA LYS A 215 -8.59 -10.32 -12.76
C LYS A 215 -10.07 -9.94 -12.91
N THR A 216 -10.95 -10.69 -12.24
CA THR A 216 -12.39 -10.41 -12.20
C THR A 216 -12.69 -9.09 -11.47
N LEU A 217 -12.01 -8.83 -10.35
CA LEU A 217 -12.19 -7.56 -9.63
C LEU A 217 -11.69 -6.36 -10.44
N ALA A 218 -10.52 -6.47 -11.07
CA ALA A 218 -9.96 -5.41 -11.91
C ALA A 218 -10.86 -5.11 -13.11
N ARG A 219 -11.31 -6.13 -13.86
CA ARG A 219 -12.25 -5.95 -14.99
C ARG A 219 -13.57 -5.29 -14.59
N ARG A 220 -14.03 -5.50 -13.35
CA ARG A 220 -15.26 -4.87 -12.84
C ARG A 220 -15.12 -3.35 -12.67
N VAL A 221 -13.94 -2.87 -12.29
CA VAL A 221 -13.67 -1.44 -12.00
C VAL A 221 -12.88 -0.73 -13.10
N ASP A 222 -12.31 -1.49 -14.03
CA ASP A 222 -11.57 -1.02 -15.20
C ASP A 222 -11.80 -1.98 -16.40
N PRO A 223 -13.01 -1.97 -17.00
CA PRO A 223 -13.37 -2.91 -18.07
C PRO A 223 -12.49 -2.82 -19.33
N HIS A 224 -11.95 -1.62 -19.58
CA HIS A 224 -11.10 -1.33 -20.74
C HIS A 224 -9.60 -1.48 -20.44
N GLY A 225 -9.22 -1.73 -19.19
CA GLY A 225 -7.83 -1.91 -18.79
C GLY A 225 -6.98 -0.64 -18.89
N LEU A 226 -7.58 0.56 -18.81
CA LEU A 226 -6.89 1.84 -19.02
C LEU A 226 -5.91 2.18 -17.88
N ARG A 227 -6.13 1.62 -16.70
CA ARG A 227 -5.32 1.86 -15.49
C ARG A 227 -4.89 0.57 -14.83
N THR A 228 -4.91 -0.55 -15.55
CA THR A 228 -4.55 -1.88 -15.06
C THR A 228 -3.29 -2.39 -15.73
N ILE A 229 -2.30 -2.76 -14.92
CA ILE A 229 -1.01 -3.32 -15.36
C ILE A 229 -0.87 -4.73 -14.77
N GLY A 230 -0.69 -5.72 -15.64
CA GLY A 230 -0.32 -7.08 -15.23
C GLY A 230 1.19 -7.21 -15.05
N ILE A 231 1.63 -7.69 -13.89
CA ILE A 231 3.04 -7.90 -13.55
C ILE A 231 3.26 -9.38 -13.29
N LEU A 232 4.04 -10.02 -14.16
CA LEU A 232 4.42 -11.42 -14.00
C LEU A 232 5.57 -11.55 -12.99
N THR A 233 5.41 -12.45 -12.02
CA THR A 233 6.37 -12.69 -10.94
C THR A 233 6.73 -14.17 -10.85
N LYS A 234 7.82 -14.50 -10.15
CA LYS A 234 8.29 -15.90 -9.96
C LYS A 234 8.43 -16.66 -11.28
N PRO A 235 9.29 -16.19 -12.20
CA PRO A 235 9.59 -16.91 -13.44
C PRO A 235 10.16 -18.31 -13.18
#